data_AF-A0A3C1NKE7-F1
#
_entry.id   AF-A0A3C1NKE7-F1
#
_cell.length_a   1.000
_cell.length_b   1.000
_cell.length_c   1.000
_cell.angle_alpha   90.00
_cell.angle_beta   90.00
_cell.angle_gamma   90.00
#
_symmetry.space_group_name_H-M   'P 1'
#
loop_
_entity.id
_entity.type
_entity.pdbx_description
1 polymer ?
#
loop_
_entity_poly.entity_id
_entity_poly.type
_entity_poly.pdbx_seq_one_letter_code
_entity_poly.pdbx_strand_id
1 'polypeptide(L)'
;MKRTDKNEYRNKVLLLDTVMGNINISGKEHYLHEYQAWNRALSYLLEENAYLKTRLAQVLDINTDKQFVDLAEHFQNSFIFNDELIREMEIDIRAQQEILKKSAMADLLKGDQEAFVKKQDKLRNEMEYFEKKFSQMKNEFNHYLVSHLKKTG
;
A
#
# COMPACT_ATOMS: atom_id res chain seq x y z
N MET A 1 -10.40 -15.36 49.22
CA MET A 1 -10.47 -14.52 48.02
C MET A 1 -9.39 -14.95 47.04
N LYS A 2 -9.83 -15.62 45.95
CA LYS A 2 -9.19 -16.02 44.68
C LYS A 2 -7.68 -16.30 44.62
N ARG A 3 -7.31 -17.59 44.69
CA ARG A 3 -6.02 -18.15 44.21
C ARG A 3 -6.16 -18.75 42.80
N THR A 4 -6.89 -18.08 41.92
CA THR A 4 -7.19 -18.55 40.55
C THR A 4 -6.41 -17.83 39.44
N ASP A 5 -5.39 -17.03 39.76
CA ASP A 5 -4.96 -15.97 38.82
C ASP A 5 -3.59 -16.11 38.16
N LYS A 6 -2.80 -17.17 38.42
CA LYS A 6 -1.43 -17.23 37.85
C LYS A 6 -1.16 -18.45 36.97
N ASN A 7 -1.61 -19.63 37.40
CA ASN A 7 -1.40 -20.85 36.64
C ASN A 7 -2.37 -20.97 35.46
N GLU A 8 -3.59 -20.43 35.59
CA GLU A 8 -4.58 -20.43 34.50
C GLU A 8 -4.16 -19.50 33.35
N TYR A 9 -3.62 -18.32 33.67
CA TYR A 9 -3.08 -17.40 32.67
C TYR A 9 -1.84 -17.97 32.01
N ARG A 10 -0.93 -18.58 32.78
CA ARG A 10 0.27 -19.21 32.25
C ARG A 10 -0.08 -20.37 31.31
N ASN A 11 -1.11 -21.15 31.64
CA ASN A 11 -1.62 -22.20 30.77
C ASN A 11 -2.37 -21.67 29.53
N LYS A 12 -3.11 -20.57 29.64
CA LYS A 12 -3.72 -19.90 28.47
C LYS A 12 -2.67 -19.33 27.53
N VAL A 13 -1.60 -18.72 28.06
CA VAL A 13 -0.48 -18.22 27.27
C VAL A 13 0.24 -19.38 26.57
N LEU A 14 0.54 -20.46 27.29
CA LEU A 14 1.14 -21.67 26.69
C LEU A 14 0.26 -22.31 25.61
N LEU A 15 -1.06 -22.32 25.80
CA LEU A 15 -2.01 -22.82 24.79
C LEU A 15 -2.07 -21.92 23.55
N LEU A 16 -2.05 -20.60 23.72
CA LEU A 16 -1.98 -19.65 22.60
C LEU A 16 -0.67 -19.82 21.82
N ASP A 17 0.46 -19.93 22.52
CA ASP A 17 1.78 -20.15 21.91
C ASP A 17 1.85 -21.49 21.15
N THR A 18 1.21 -22.54 21.68
CA THR A 18 1.19 -23.88 21.08
C THR A 18 0.26 -23.97 19.87
N VAL A 19 -0.92 -23.34 19.92
CA VAL A 19 -1.88 -23.32 18.80
C VAL A 19 -1.34 -22.51 17.63
N MET A 20 -0.52 -21.49 17.90
CA MET A 20 0.14 -20.68 16.87
C MET A 20 1.38 -21.38 16.28
N GLY A 21 1.86 -22.49 16.85
CA GLY A 21 3.16 -23.11 16.56
C GLY A 21 3.34 -23.84 15.23
N ASN A 22 2.35 -23.85 14.32
CA ASN A 22 2.50 -24.50 13.01
C ASN A 22 2.63 -23.44 11.91
N ILE A 23 3.90 -23.13 11.60
CA ILE A 23 4.41 -22.08 10.68
C ILE A 23 4.21 -20.65 11.24
N ASN A 24 4.76 -20.40 12.42
CA ASN A 24 4.60 -19.13 13.13
C ASN A 24 5.71 -18.14 12.77
N ILE A 25 5.54 -17.39 11.68
CA ILE A 25 6.17 -16.07 11.59
C ILE A 25 5.59 -15.28 12.76
N SER A 26 6.41 -14.81 13.71
CA SER A 26 5.89 -14.05 14.86
C SER A 26 5.05 -12.87 14.36
N GLY A 27 3.98 -12.48 15.07
CA GLY A 27 3.08 -11.41 14.60
C GLY A 27 3.82 -10.13 14.19
N LYS A 28 4.95 -9.81 14.85
CA LYS A 28 5.88 -8.75 14.46
C LYS A 28 6.52 -8.96 13.10
N GLU A 29 7.06 -10.15 12.84
CA GLU A 29 7.69 -10.49 11.56
C GLU A 29 6.65 -10.48 10.42
N HIS A 30 5.40 -10.87 10.68
CA HIS A 30 4.34 -10.78 9.67
C HIS A 30 4.12 -9.34 9.19
N TYR A 31 3.98 -8.39 10.12
CA TYR A 31 3.87 -6.97 9.77
C TYR A 31 5.13 -6.46 9.06
N LEU A 32 6.33 -6.86 9.51
CA LEU A 32 7.57 -6.45 8.85
C LEU A 32 7.64 -6.93 7.39
N HIS A 33 7.27 -8.18 7.12
CA HIS A 33 7.22 -8.70 5.76
C HIS A 33 6.15 -8.00 4.91
N GLU A 34 4.99 -7.70 5.49
CA GLU A 34 3.91 -6.95 4.83
C GLU A 34 4.38 -5.55 4.41
N TYR A 35 5.00 -4.79 5.32
CA TYR A 35 5.54 -3.47 4.97
C TYR A 35 6.65 -3.54 3.92
N GLN A 36 7.51 -4.55 3.98
CA GLN A 36 8.53 -4.76 2.95
C GLN A 36 7.89 -5.03 1.58
N ALA A 37 6.81 -5.81 1.53
CA ALA A 37 6.07 -6.07 0.31
C ALA A 37 5.42 -4.79 -0.23
N TRP A 38 4.75 -4.01 0.62
CA TRP A 38 4.14 -2.74 0.22
C TRP A 38 5.17 -1.71 -0.25
N ASN A 39 6.31 -1.57 0.44
CA ASN A 39 7.36 -0.65 -0.02
C ASN A 39 7.87 -1.02 -1.42
N ARG A 40 8.04 -2.32 -1.71
CA ARG A 40 8.39 -2.77 -3.06
C ARG A 40 7.28 -2.48 -4.08
N ALA A 41 6.03 -2.74 -3.72
CA ALA A 41 4.88 -2.46 -4.59
C ALA A 41 4.76 -0.96 -4.90
N LEU A 42 4.85 -0.09 -3.88
CA LEU A 42 4.82 1.36 -4.03
C LEU A 42 5.99 1.89 -4.87
N SER A 43 7.20 1.34 -4.68
CA SER A 43 8.36 1.70 -5.50
C SER A 43 8.12 1.35 -6.98
N TYR A 44 7.62 0.14 -7.24
CA TYR A 44 7.26 -0.28 -8.60
C TYR A 44 6.16 0.60 -9.20
N LEU A 45 5.11 0.92 -8.44
CA LEU A 45 4.03 1.78 -8.91
C LEU A 45 4.51 3.21 -9.19
N LEU A 46 5.47 3.72 -8.42
CA LEU A 46 6.08 5.03 -8.65
C LEU A 46 6.89 5.05 -9.95
N GLU A 47 7.71 4.01 -10.19
CA GLU A 47 8.46 3.84 -11.44
C GLU A 47 7.51 3.72 -12.64
N GLU A 48 6.45 2.93 -12.50
CA GLU A 48 5.44 2.77 -13.54
C GLU A 48 4.71 4.08 -13.82
N ASN A 49 4.36 4.86 -12.78
CA ASN A 49 3.74 6.18 -12.93
C ASN A 49 4.68 7.18 -13.64
N ALA A 50 5.98 7.13 -13.33
CA ALA A 50 7.01 7.89 -14.02
C ALA A 50 7.09 7.52 -15.51
N TYR A 51 7.09 6.23 -15.81
CA TYR A 51 7.06 5.74 -17.19
C TYR A 51 5.83 6.24 -17.96
N LEU A 52 4.63 6.19 -17.36
CA LEU A 52 3.41 6.68 -18.00
C LEU A 52 3.45 8.20 -18.26
N LYS A 53 3.99 8.99 -17.33
CA LYS A 53 4.23 10.43 -17.54
C LYS A 53 5.17 10.70 -18.71
N THR A 54 6.29 9.97 -18.81
CA THR A 54 7.21 10.08 -19.94
C THR A 54 6.52 9.69 -21.25
N ARG A 55 5.71 8.62 -21.25
CA ARG A 55 4.95 8.19 -22.42
C ARG A 55 3.94 9.25 -22.86
N LEU A 56 3.23 9.87 -21.92
CA LEU A 56 2.29 10.94 -22.21
C LEU A 56 2.99 12.13 -22.88
N ALA A 57 4.13 12.58 -22.33
CA ALA A 57 4.91 13.67 -22.89
C ALA A 57 5.35 13.38 -24.35
N GLN A 58 5.87 12.18 -24.61
CA GLN A 58 6.28 11.77 -25.96
C GLN A 58 5.14 11.82 -26.98
N VAL A 59 3.92 11.44 -26.58
CA VAL A 59 2.78 11.45 -27.49
C VAL A 59 2.25 12.88 -27.69
N LEU A 60 2.34 13.73 -26.66
CA LEU A 60 2.00 15.15 -26.74
C LEU A 60 2.87 15.92 -27.74
N ASP A 61 4.15 15.58 -27.81
CA ASP A 61 5.07 16.18 -28.79
C ASP A 61 4.70 15.84 -30.24
N ILE A 62 3.97 14.74 -30.46
CA ILE A 62 3.57 14.24 -31.78
C ILE A 62 2.16 14.73 -32.16
N ASN A 63 1.28 14.88 -31.18
CA ASN A 63 -0.12 15.23 -31.40
C ASN A 63 -0.59 16.33 -30.45
N THR A 64 -0.93 17.49 -30.99
CA THR A 64 -1.42 18.66 -30.25
C THR A 64 -2.88 18.99 -30.57
N ASP A 65 -3.65 18.03 -31.07
CA ASP A 65 -5.08 18.25 -31.27
C ASP A 65 -5.77 18.54 -29.93
N LYS A 66 -6.78 19.43 -29.96
CA LYS A 66 -7.42 19.91 -28.73
C LYS A 66 -8.00 18.78 -27.87
N GLN A 67 -8.55 17.73 -28.49
CA GLN A 67 -9.12 16.61 -27.75
C GLN A 67 -8.03 15.79 -27.05
N PHE A 68 -6.87 15.67 -27.68
CA PHE A 68 -5.70 15.04 -27.08
C PHE A 68 -5.10 15.86 -25.94
N VAL A 69 -5.06 17.19 -26.06
CA VAL A 69 -4.59 18.09 -24.99
C VAL A 69 -5.48 17.99 -23.75
N ASP A 70 -6.81 18.10 -23.90
CA ASP A 70 -7.76 18.02 -22.79
C ASP A 70 -7.60 16.69 -22.01
N LEU A 71 -7.30 15.60 -22.73
CA LEU A 71 -7.10 14.31 -22.10
C LEU A 71 -5.71 14.17 -21.46
N ALA A 72 -4.69 14.73 -22.09
CA ALA A 72 -3.37 14.75 -21.49
C ALA A 72 -3.41 15.47 -20.14
N GLU A 73 -4.17 16.56 -20.01
CA GLU A 73 -4.41 17.22 -18.73
C GLU A 73 -5.10 16.27 -17.73
N HIS A 74 -6.13 15.52 -18.16
CA HIS A 74 -6.80 14.54 -17.30
C HIS A 74 -5.84 13.48 -16.74
N PHE A 75 -5.01 12.86 -17.59
CA PHE A 75 -4.06 11.85 -17.14
C PHE A 75 -2.90 12.45 -16.36
N GLN A 76 -2.42 13.63 -16.73
CA GLN A 76 -1.37 14.33 -15.98
C GLN A 76 -1.81 14.61 -14.55
N ASN A 77 -3.04 15.10 -14.35
CA ASN A 77 -3.61 15.30 -13.01
C ASN A 77 -3.70 13.99 -12.24
N SER A 78 -4.14 12.92 -12.91
CA SER A 78 -4.21 11.58 -12.30
C SER A 78 -2.84 11.06 -11.88
N PHE A 79 -1.80 11.28 -12.68
CA PHE A 79 -0.44 10.87 -12.36
C PHE A 79 0.14 11.65 -11.17
N ILE A 80 -0.07 12.97 -11.12
CA ILE A 80 0.35 13.81 -9.99
C ILE A 80 -0.31 13.32 -8.70
N PHE A 81 -1.63 13.09 -8.76
CA PHE A 81 -2.38 12.58 -7.62
C PHE A 81 -1.88 11.20 -7.15
N ASN A 82 -1.53 10.31 -8.08
CA ASN A 82 -0.93 9.02 -7.73
C ASN A 82 0.43 9.16 -7.02
N ASP A 83 1.29 10.09 -7.46
CA ASP A 83 2.57 10.35 -6.77
C ASP A 83 2.33 10.82 -5.33
N GLU A 84 1.32 11.66 -5.11
CA GLU A 84 0.93 12.14 -3.78
C GLU A 84 0.44 10.98 -2.89
N LEU A 85 -0.50 10.18 -3.39
CA LEU A 85 -1.00 9.02 -2.63
C LEU A 85 0.10 8.01 -2.28
N ILE A 86 1.02 7.73 -3.21
CA ILE A 86 2.17 6.86 -2.94
C ILE A 86 3.00 7.42 -1.80
N ARG A 87 3.32 8.72 -1.83
CA ARG A 87 4.10 9.38 -0.77
C ARG A 87 3.41 9.31 0.59
N GLU A 88 2.10 9.58 0.64
CA GLU A 88 1.33 9.49 1.89
C GLU A 88 1.32 8.07 2.46
N MET A 89 1.09 7.05 1.62
CA MET A 89 1.13 5.65 2.07
C MET A 89 2.52 5.26 2.58
N GLU A 90 3.60 5.70 1.92
CA GLU A 90 4.96 5.46 2.45
C GLU A 90 5.19 6.12 3.82
N ILE A 91 4.65 7.33 4.04
CA ILE A 91 4.73 8.01 5.34
C ILE A 91 4.01 7.18 6.40
N ASP A 92 2.80 6.73 6.12
CA ASP A 92 2.00 5.92 7.04
C ASP A 92 2.66 4.56 7.35
N ILE A 93 3.23 3.90 6.33
CA ILE A 93 4.01 2.67 6.50
C ILE A 93 5.21 2.92 7.41
N ARG A 94 5.98 3.99 7.16
CA ARG A 94 7.13 4.36 8.01
C ARG A 94 6.70 4.62 9.46
N ALA A 95 5.58 5.31 9.66
CA ALA A 95 5.04 5.57 11.00
C ALA A 95 4.69 4.26 11.74
N GLN A 96 4.02 3.33 11.07
CA GLN A 96 3.68 2.02 11.65
C GLN A 96 4.92 1.15 11.92
N GLN A 97 5.91 1.18 11.03
CA GLN A 97 7.20 0.50 11.24
C GLN A 97 7.92 1.04 12.48
N GLU A 98 7.94 2.36 12.69
CA GLU A 98 8.59 2.97 13.86
C GLU A 98 7.90 2.59 15.17
N ILE A 99 6.56 2.53 15.19
CA ILE A 99 5.80 2.01 16.33
C ILE A 99 6.19 0.55 16.61
N LEU A 100 6.28 -0.27 15.57
CA LEU A 100 6.62 -1.68 15.68
C LEU A 100 8.06 -1.92 16.16
N LYS A 101 9.01 -1.04 15.79
CA LYS A 101 10.41 -1.09 16.26
C LYS A 101 10.54 -0.75 17.73
N LYS A 102 9.85 0.32 18.17
CA LYS A 102 9.95 0.88 19.53
C LYS A 102 9.22 0.05 20.59
N SER A 103 8.26 -0.77 20.18
CA SER A 103 7.48 -1.61 21.08
C SER A 103 8.04 -3.04 21.21
N ALA A 104 8.13 -3.53 22.45
CA ALA A 104 8.08 -4.97 22.69
C ALA A 104 6.65 -5.45 22.38
N MET A 105 6.46 -6.62 21.78
CA MET A 105 5.11 -7.17 21.51
C MET A 105 4.23 -7.19 22.79
N ALA A 106 4.85 -7.42 23.95
CA ALA A 106 4.21 -7.40 25.27
C ALA A 106 3.69 -6.01 25.70
N ASP A 107 4.23 -4.92 25.15
CA ASP A 107 3.83 -3.55 25.48
C ASP A 107 2.72 -3.04 24.55
N LEU A 108 2.67 -3.50 23.29
CA LEU A 108 1.52 -3.29 22.39
C LEU A 108 0.23 -3.89 22.99
N LEU A 109 0.35 -5.05 23.64
CA LEU A 109 -0.75 -5.79 24.29
C LEU A 109 -1.37 -5.07 25.51
N LYS A 110 -0.77 -3.99 26.03
CA LYS A 110 -1.22 -3.32 27.27
C LYS A 110 -2.08 -2.08 27.08
N GLY A 111 -2.29 -1.59 25.85
CA GLY A 111 -3.19 -0.45 25.67
C GLY A 111 -3.40 0.08 24.25
N ASP A 112 -2.56 -0.27 23.27
CA ASP A 112 -2.55 0.40 21.96
C ASP A 112 -2.65 -0.56 20.76
N GLN A 113 -2.89 -1.86 21.01
CA GLN A 113 -3.00 -2.86 19.96
C GLN A 113 -4.17 -2.60 19.01
N GLU A 114 -5.33 -2.22 19.53
CA GLU A 114 -6.52 -1.98 18.69
C GLU A 114 -6.31 -0.80 17.73
N ALA A 115 -5.71 0.29 18.21
CA ALA A 115 -5.40 1.45 17.38
C ALA A 115 -4.35 1.11 16.31
N PHE A 116 -3.32 0.33 16.67
CA PHE A 116 -2.32 -0.15 15.72
C PHE A 116 -2.93 -1.05 14.64
N VAL A 117 -3.74 -2.04 15.04
CA VAL A 117 -4.41 -2.96 14.11
C VAL A 117 -5.37 -2.21 13.20
N LYS A 118 -6.13 -1.25 13.72
CA LYS A 118 -7.03 -0.43 12.91
C LYS A 118 -6.29 0.40 11.85
N LYS A 119 -5.11 0.96 12.20
CA LYS A 119 -4.25 1.66 11.23
C LYS A 119 -3.70 0.69 10.19
N GLN A 120 -3.34 -0.53 10.61
CA GLN A 120 -2.86 -1.57 9.69
C GLN A 120 -3.94 -1.98 8.68
N ASP A 121 -5.17 -2.18 9.14
CA ASP A 121 -6.28 -2.54 8.28
C ASP A 121 -6.67 -1.40 7.34
N LYS A 122 -6.55 -0.15 7.79
CA LYS A 122 -6.69 1.03 6.93
C LYS A 122 -5.67 0.99 5.79
N LEU A 123 -4.38 0.79 6.12
CA LEU A 123 -3.31 0.70 5.12
C LEU A 123 -3.52 -0.44 4.12
N ARG A 124 -3.96 -1.63 4.57
CA ARG A 124 -4.33 -2.74 3.70
C ARG A 124 -5.37 -2.33 2.66
N ASN A 125 -6.45 -1.72 3.12
CA ASN A 125 -7.54 -1.27 2.25
C ASN A 125 -7.08 -0.18 1.28
N GLU A 126 -6.23 0.75 1.74
CA GLU A 126 -5.67 1.82 0.92
C GLU A 126 -4.75 1.27 -0.18
N MET A 127 -3.86 0.32 0.16
CA MET A 127 -3.01 -0.38 -0.80
C MET A 127 -3.84 -1.12 -1.86
N GLU A 128 -4.81 -1.93 -1.45
CA GLU A 128 -5.65 -2.69 -2.38
C GLU A 128 -6.45 -1.76 -3.31
N TYR A 129 -7.05 -0.71 -2.73
CA TYR A 129 -7.83 0.25 -3.51
C TYR A 129 -6.94 1.02 -4.50
N PHE A 130 -5.77 1.46 -4.06
CA PHE A 130 -4.82 2.18 -4.90
C PHE A 130 -4.33 1.32 -6.07
N GLU A 131 -3.88 0.08 -5.81
CA GLU A 131 -3.42 -0.83 -6.86
C GLU A 131 -4.49 -1.07 -7.93
N LYS A 132 -5.73 -1.29 -7.50
CA LYS A 132 -6.87 -1.47 -8.41
C LYS A 132 -7.11 -0.22 -9.25
N LYS A 133 -7.11 0.97 -8.62
CA LYS A 133 -7.35 2.24 -9.32
C LYS A 133 -6.23 2.60 -10.27
N PHE A 134 -4.99 2.37 -9.87
CA PHE A 134 -3.83 2.56 -10.71
C PHE A 134 -3.89 1.64 -11.95
N SER A 135 -4.23 0.36 -11.77
CA SER A 135 -4.38 -0.56 -12.90
C SER A 135 -5.51 -0.14 -13.85
N GLN A 136 -6.64 0.35 -13.33
CA GLN A 136 -7.75 0.85 -14.15
C GLN A 136 -7.29 2.05 -15.00
N MET A 137 -6.71 3.06 -14.37
CA MET A 137 -6.19 4.25 -15.03
C MET A 137 -5.14 3.89 -16.09
N LYS A 138 -4.20 2.99 -15.78
CA LYS A 138 -3.17 2.53 -16.74
C LYS A 138 -3.80 1.90 -17.98
N ASN A 139 -4.83 1.08 -17.80
CA ASN A 139 -5.53 0.43 -18.91
C ASN A 139 -6.29 1.45 -19.77
N GLU A 140 -6.98 2.41 -19.14
CA GLU A 140 -7.68 3.51 -19.83
C GLU A 140 -6.69 4.35 -20.66
N PHE A 141 -5.55 4.72 -20.07
CA PHE A 141 -4.48 5.43 -20.75
C PHE A 141 -3.96 4.66 -21.98
N ASN A 142 -3.62 3.38 -21.81
CA ASN A 142 -3.10 2.56 -22.90
C ASN A 142 -4.13 2.36 -24.02
N HIS A 143 -5.39 2.12 -23.67
CA HIS A 143 -6.48 1.99 -24.64
C HIS A 143 -6.63 3.28 -25.45
N TYR A 144 -6.55 4.42 -24.78
CA TYR A 144 -6.62 5.70 -25.44
C TYR A 144 -5.46 5.92 -26.41
N LEU A 145 -4.21 5.66 -25.98
CA LEU A 145 -3.04 5.80 -26.86
C LEU A 145 -3.19 4.98 -28.14
N VAL A 146 -3.64 3.72 -28.02
CA VAL A 146 -3.86 2.86 -29.20
C VAL A 146 -4.93 3.41 -30.13
N SER A 147 -6.03 3.94 -29.58
CA SER A 147 -7.16 4.43 -30.39
C SER A 147 -6.88 5.73 -31.14
N HIS A 148 -5.97 6.57 -30.63
CA HIS A 148 -5.65 7.87 -31.23
C HIS A 148 -4.38 7.84 -32.09
N LEU A 149 -3.37 7.02 -31.73
CA LEU A 149 -2.18 6.82 -32.57
C LEU A 149 -2.47 6.04 -33.87
N LYS A 150 -3.53 5.22 -33.90
CA LYS A 150 -3.95 4.52 -35.13
C LYS A 150 -4.67 5.40 -36.15
N LYS A 151 -5.09 6.61 -35.76
CA LYS A 151 -5.82 7.53 -36.64
C LYS A 151 -4.90 8.53 -37.35
N THR A 152 -3.64 8.61 -36.94
CA THR A 152 -2.64 9.57 -37.46
C THR A 152 -1.59 8.93 -38.38
N GLY A 153 -1.73 7.65 -38.74
CA GLY A 153 -0.94 6.95 -39.75
C GLY A 153 -1.81 6.43 -40.89
#